data_AF-A0A077WSB4-F1
#
_entry.id   AF-A0A077WSB4-F1
#
_cell.length_a   1.000
_cell.length_b   1.000
_cell.length_c   1.000
_cell.angle_alpha   90.00
_cell.angle_beta   90.00
_cell.angle_gamma   90.00
#
_symmetry.space_group_name_H-M   'P 1'
#
loop_
_entity.id
_entity.type
_entity.pdbx_description
1 polymer ?
#
loop_
_entity_poly.entity_id
_entity_poly.type
_entity_poly.pdbx_seq_one_letter_code
_entity_poly.pdbx_strand_id
1 'polypeptide(L)'
;MTESSSISDAAAVVRQRSLRVRKTLRDLVNKPKPQKQQNNLTLPLPHLPDDQQQESNPSVREEYVYDILYECQRGSWVVGYSSKTLLQFDPNPWCDADMQYTPMDTTTYQLPDPTWQWVTKEWMVDMSGDVDEAGWQYALKFHGAVWHGNYKHFRSFVRRRRWIRLRRRFVPVEKDQQETHDNEQQLINVDDNDSGFPQSSSSSSSLQVLDNPQHLKEELIKCRLDRERLRILGQVVSKGSASDQLMQQVQEILGTLQYESSKRQFLEQLFKTRSELGLEEKHALQSLRFYTDTQAILDAF
;
A
#
# COMPACT_ATOMS: atom_id res chain seq x y z
N MET A 1 50.79 -71.50 -8.98
CA MET A 1 50.48 -71.13 -7.58
C MET A 1 49.49 -69.98 -7.68
N THR A 2 48.19 -70.31 -7.65
CA THR A 2 47.27 -70.15 -6.49
C THR A 2 46.97 -68.67 -6.25
N GLU A 3 45.76 -68.15 -6.11
CA GLU A 3 44.41 -68.71 -5.92
C GLU A 3 43.40 -67.57 -6.17
N SER A 4 42.20 -67.94 -6.57
CA SER A 4 40.96 -67.17 -6.51
C SER A 4 40.45 -66.99 -5.08
N SER A 5 39.79 -65.86 -4.76
CA SER A 5 38.61 -65.70 -3.85
C SER A 5 38.31 -64.18 -3.72
N SER A 6 37.28 -63.62 -4.34
CA SER A 6 35.89 -63.42 -3.85
C SER A 6 35.77 -62.70 -2.48
N ILE A 7 35.02 -61.58 -2.44
CA ILE A 7 33.93 -61.26 -1.49
C ILE A 7 33.53 -59.76 -1.54
N SER A 8 32.26 -59.57 -1.94
CA SER A 8 31.20 -58.62 -1.55
C SER A 8 31.40 -57.10 -1.31
N ASP A 9 30.40 -56.38 -1.85
CA ASP A 9 29.62 -55.28 -1.26
C ASP A 9 30.27 -53.92 -1.00
N ALA A 10 29.85 -52.94 -1.80
CA ALA A 10 28.85 -51.96 -1.35
C ALA A 10 28.49 -51.00 -2.50
N ALA A 11 27.23 -51.05 -2.95
CA ALA A 11 26.67 -50.05 -3.84
C ALA A 11 26.58 -48.69 -3.11
N ALA A 12 27.54 -47.80 -3.36
CA ALA A 12 27.46 -46.41 -2.91
C ALA A 12 26.45 -45.65 -3.77
N VAL A 13 25.25 -45.44 -3.23
CA VAL A 13 24.21 -44.58 -3.80
C VAL A 13 24.77 -43.15 -3.93
N VAL A 14 25.11 -42.75 -5.14
CA VAL A 14 25.44 -41.35 -5.48
C VAL A 14 24.16 -40.53 -5.39
N ARG A 15 23.90 -39.89 -4.23
CA ARG A 15 22.91 -38.82 -4.13
C ARG A 15 23.42 -37.63 -4.94
N GLN A 16 22.90 -37.44 -6.16
CA GLN A 16 23.01 -36.16 -6.87
C GLN A 16 22.43 -35.06 -5.97
N ARG A 17 23.30 -34.23 -5.41
CA ARG A 17 22.89 -33.00 -4.74
C ARG A 17 22.44 -32.04 -5.83
N SER A 18 21.15 -31.71 -5.84
CA SER A 18 20.62 -30.66 -6.72
C SER A 18 21.40 -29.37 -6.51
N LEU A 19 21.90 -28.81 -7.61
CA LEU A 19 22.57 -27.52 -7.62
C LEU A 19 21.54 -26.46 -7.24
N ARG A 20 21.53 -26.04 -5.97
CA ARG A 20 20.81 -24.83 -5.56
C ARG A 20 21.43 -23.66 -6.31
N VAL A 21 20.65 -23.08 -7.20
CA VAL A 21 20.92 -21.78 -7.83
C VAL A 21 21.25 -20.80 -6.72
N ARG A 22 22.53 -20.38 -6.65
CA ARG A 22 22.96 -19.33 -5.75
C ARG A 22 22.28 -18.05 -6.20
N LYS A 23 21.50 -17.44 -5.30
CA LYS A 23 20.90 -16.12 -5.53
C LYS A 23 21.97 -15.15 -6.03
N THR A 24 21.61 -14.35 -7.02
CA THR A 24 22.55 -13.42 -7.66
C THR A 24 22.97 -12.33 -6.67
N LEU A 25 24.17 -11.76 -6.80
CA LEU A 25 24.66 -10.70 -5.90
C LEU A 25 23.76 -9.46 -5.83
N ARG A 26 22.82 -9.29 -6.78
CA ARG A 26 21.80 -8.23 -6.74
C ARG A 26 20.69 -8.51 -5.71
N ASP A 27 20.43 -9.78 -5.38
CA ASP A 27 19.47 -10.19 -4.33
C ASP A 27 20.03 -10.07 -2.91
N LEU A 28 21.32 -9.74 -2.77
CA LEU A 28 22.00 -9.50 -1.50
C LEU A 28 22.08 -8.00 -1.15
N VAL A 29 21.44 -7.13 -1.94
CA VAL A 29 21.18 -5.75 -1.53
C VAL A 29 20.12 -5.80 -0.44
N ASN A 30 20.61 -5.73 0.80
CA ASN A 30 19.89 -5.57 2.06
C ASN A 30 18.42 -5.16 1.91
N LYS A 31 17.50 -6.13 1.92
CA LYS A 31 16.19 -5.86 2.52
C LYS A 31 16.47 -5.76 4.02
N PRO A 32 16.36 -4.58 4.66
CA PRO A 32 16.41 -4.53 6.10
C PRO A 32 15.33 -5.48 6.61
N LYS A 33 15.70 -6.43 7.48
CA LYS A 33 14.70 -7.14 8.29
C LYS A 33 13.86 -6.04 8.96
N PRO A 34 12.51 -6.16 9.01
CA PRO A 34 11.73 -5.27 9.85
C PRO A 34 12.36 -5.34 11.23
N GLN A 35 12.92 -4.22 11.68
CA GLN A 35 13.44 -4.14 13.02
C GLN A 35 12.24 -4.44 13.91
N LYS A 36 12.27 -5.56 14.63
CA LYS A 36 11.47 -5.69 15.84
C LYS A 36 11.74 -4.40 16.60
N GLN A 37 10.67 -3.62 16.79
CA GLN A 37 10.63 -2.35 17.51
C GLN A 37 11.77 -2.31 18.52
N GLN A 38 12.65 -1.32 18.38
CA GLN A 38 13.60 -1.01 19.45
C GLN A 38 12.77 -0.78 20.71
N ASN A 39 12.70 -1.81 21.54
CA ASN A 39 11.89 -1.84 22.74
C ASN A 39 12.26 -0.64 23.63
N ASN A 40 11.26 0.19 23.92
CA ASN A 40 10.93 0.78 25.22
C ASN A 40 11.82 1.89 25.83
N LEU A 41 12.62 2.63 25.08
CA LEU A 41 13.25 3.87 25.61
C LEU A 41 12.63 5.16 25.08
N THR A 42 11.65 5.04 24.20
CA THR A 42 10.94 6.15 23.62
C THR A 42 9.56 6.18 24.26
N LEU A 43 9.26 7.23 25.04
CA LEU A 43 7.89 7.36 25.55
C LEU A 43 6.94 7.37 24.35
N PRO A 44 5.82 6.65 24.41
CA PRO A 44 4.82 6.72 23.36
C PRO A 44 4.38 8.18 23.24
N LEU A 45 4.15 8.61 22.00
CA LEU A 45 3.58 9.94 21.77
C LEU A 45 2.26 10.05 22.54
N PRO A 46 1.90 11.26 23.01
CA PRO A 46 0.63 11.47 23.70
C PRO A 46 -0.52 10.86 22.90
N HIS A 47 -1.45 10.24 23.62
CA HIS A 47 -2.68 9.76 23.00
C HIS A 47 -3.38 10.94 22.34
N LEU A 48 -3.71 10.74 21.06
CA LEU A 48 -4.52 11.69 20.32
C LEU A 48 -5.89 11.79 21.00
N PRO A 49 -6.60 12.92 20.86
CA PRO A 49 -7.94 13.05 21.43
C PRO A 49 -8.81 11.88 20.96
N ASP A 50 -9.39 11.13 21.90
CA ASP A 50 -10.34 10.08 21.56
C ASP A 50 -11.57 10.73 20.90
N ASP A 51 -12.12 10.10 19.85
CA ASP A 51 -13.28 10.54 19.06
C ASP A 51 -14.54 10.88 19.91
N GLN A 52 -14.52 10.61 21.22
CA GLN A 52 -15.66 10.72 22.13
C GLN A 52 -15.97 12.14 22.63
N GLN A 53 -15.17 13.17 22.31
CA GLN A 53 -15.40 14.54 22.85
C GLN A 53 -15.76 15.62 21.81
N GLN A 54 -16.02 15.26 20.54
CA GLN A 54 -16.29 16.25 19.49
C GLN A 54 -17.79 16.34 19.15
N GLU A 55 -18.54 16.98 20.05
CA GLU A 55 -20.01 17.12 20.02
C GLU A 55 -20.55 18.15 18.99
N SER A 56 -19.76 18.59 18.00
CA SER A 56 -20.16 19.72 17.13
C SER A 56 -20.69 19.34 15.74
N ASN A 57 -20.51 18.10 15.23
CA ASN A 57 -21.18 17.66 14.00
C ASN A 57 -21.18 16.12 13.84
N PRO A 58 -22.33 15.41 13.91
CA PRO A 58 -22.41 13.95 13.87
C PRO A 58 -22.10 13.31 12.50
N SER A 59 -21.65 14.10 11.52
CA SER A 59 -21.41 13.66 10.14
C SER A 59 -19.92 13.56 9.76
N VAL A 60 -19.01 14.07 10.58
CA VAL A 60 -17.58 14.17 10.24
C VAL A 60 -16.74 13.84 11.46
N ARG A 61 -15.78 12.90 11.31
CA ARG A 61 -14.77 12.56 12.31
C ARG A 61 -13.43 13.21 11.96
N GLU A 62 -12.68 13.62 12.97
CA GLU A 62 -11.32 14.15 12.80
C GLU A 62 -10.29 13.04 13.01
N GLU A 63 -9.55 12.68 11.98
CA GLU A 63 -8.44 11.73 12.10
C GLU A 63 -7.13 12.48 12.30
N TYR A 64 -6.40 12.12 13.36
CA TYR A 64 -5.10 12.70 13.70
C TYR A 64 -3.98 11.69 13.46
N VAL A 65 -2.87 12.13 12.86
CA VAL A 65 -1.69 11.29 12.59
C VAL A 65 -0.41 12.09 12.85
N TYR A 66 0.52 11.46 13.56
CA TYR A 66 1.88 11.99 13.72
C TYR A 66 2.76 11.57 12.55
N ASP A 67 3.37 12.54 11.88
CA ASP A 67 4.49 12.30 10.99
C ASP A 67 5.80 12.39 11.76
N ILE A 68 6.73 11.50 11.44
CA ILE A 68 8.03 11.36 12.10
C ILE A 68 9.12 11.50 11.04
N LEU A 69 10.11 12.34 11.35
CA LEU A 69 11.27 12.58 10.50
C LEU A 69 12.53 12.51 11.36
N TYR A 70 13.56 11.79 10.90
CA TYR A 70 14.87 11.73 11.54
C TYR A 70 15.89 12.58 10.79
N GLU A 71 16.59 13.44 11.53
CA GLU A 71 17.79 14.13 11.08
C GLU A 71 19.02 13.33 11.53
N CYS A 72 19.85 12.88 10.60
CA CYS A 72 21.01 12.03 10.87
C CYS A 72 22.33 12.78 10.61
N GLN A 73 23.30 12.63 11.52
CA GLN A 73 24.62 13.24 11.37
C GLN A 73 25.73 12.30 11.88
N ARG A 74 26.92 12.39 11.29
CA ARG A 74 28.11 11.70 11.75
C ARG A 74 29.12 12.72 12.27
N GLY A 75 29.89 12.36 13.28
CA GLY A 75 30.85 13.28 13.86
C GLY A 75 31.59 12.72 15.05
N SER A 76 32.39 13.58 15.65
CA SER A 76 33.04 13.31 16.92
C SER A 76 33.31 14.64 17.62
N TRP A 77 33.81 14.59 18.84
CA TRP A 77 34.30 15.79 19.54
C TRP A 77 35.36 16.55 18.72
N VAL A 78 36.17 15.86 17.92
CA VAL A 78 37.30 16.48 17.20
C VAL A 78 36.85 17.18 15.91
N VAL A 79 35.88 16.62 15.19
CA VAL A 79 35.47 17.09 13.85
C VAL A 79 34.12 17.83 13.88
N GLY A 80 33.37 17.74 14.98
CA GLY A 80 31.97 18.17 15.03
C GLY A 80 31.05 17.22 14.28
N TYR A 81 29.74 17.43 14.42
CA TYR A 81 28.72 16.65 13.72
C TYR A 81 28.21 17.39 12.49
N SER A 82 28.07 16.66 11.40
CA SER A 82 27.51 17.18 10.15
C SER A 82 26.74 16.08 9.42
N SER A 83 25.82 16.50 8.55
CA SER A 83 25.21 15.62 7.55
C SER A 83 26.19 15.30 6.41
N LYS A 84 27.16 16.19 6.14
CA LYS A 84 28.14 16.03 5.06
C LYS A 84 29.23 14.99 5.36
N THR A 85 29.39 14.63 6.62
CA THR A 85 30.35 13.63 7.12
C THR A 85 29.76 12.23 7.17
N LEU A 86 28.49 12.05 6.76
CA LEU A 86 27.87 10.72 6.62
C LEU A 86 28.61 9.91 5.54
N LEU A 87 28.80 8.63 5.81
CA LEU A 87 29.46 7.69 4.91
C LEU A 87 28.44 7.05 3.97
N GLN A 88 28.90 6.43 2.89
CA GLN A 88 28.03 5.78 1.89
C GLN A 88 27.17 4.64 2.45
N PHE A 89 27.58 4.04 3.58
CA PHE A 89 26.85 2.98 4.28
C PHE A 89 26.02 3.50 5.45
N ASP A 90 26.04 4.81 5.70
CA ASP A 90 25.15 5.44 6.66
C ASP A 90 23.79 5.73 6.03
N PRO A 91 22.74 5.91 6.84
CA PRO A 91 21.50 6.50 6.38
C PRO A 91 21.73 7.90 5.81
N ASN A 92 20.79 8.33 4.97
CA ASN A 92 20.77 9.68 4.42
C ASN A 92 20.60 10.73 5.53
N PRO A 93 20.91 12.02 5.26
CA PRO A 93 20.73 13.11 6.23
C PRO A 93 19.31 13.20 6.81
N TRP A 94 18.32 12.85 6.00
CA TRP A 94 16.91 12.84 6.37
C TRP A 94 16.31 11.46 6.12
N CYS A 95 15.63 10.93 7.13
CA CYS A 95 14.97 9.63 7.07
C CYS A 95 13.54 9.66 7.62
N ASP A 96 12.68 8.78 7.13
CA ASP A 96 11.33 8.58 7.67
C ASP A 96 11.33 7.80 8.99
N ALA A 97 10.13 7.49 9.51
CA ALA A 97 9.94 6.73 10.75
C ALA A 97 10.68 5.37 10.77
N ASP A 98 10.82 4.74 9.61
CA ASP A 98 11.45 3.43 9.41
C ASP A 98 12.95 3.53 9.06
N MET A 99 13.55 4.71 9.25
CA MET A 99 14.94 5.02 8.89
C MET A 99 15.23 4.84 7.39
N GLN A 100 14.23 4.96 6.52
CA GLN A 100 14.40 4.97 5.07
C GLN A 100 14.65 6.38 4.55
N TYR A 101 15.30 6.48 3.39
CA TYR A 101 15.60 7.77 2.78
C TYR A 101 14.33 8.57 2.45
N THR A 102 14.32 9.84 2.85
CA THR A 102 13.38 10.84 2.34
C THR A 102 14.14 12.05 1.80
N PRO A 103 13.74 12.59 0.63
CA PRO A 103 14.33 13.81 0.09
C PRO A 103 13.87 15.07 0.83
N MET A 104 12.88 14.95 1.73
CA MET A 104 12.24 16.06 2.40
C MET A 104 12.92 16.37 3.74
N ASP A 105 13.11 17.67 4.01
CA ASP A 105 13.51 18.19 5.31
C ASP A 105 12.31 18.81 6.05
N THR A 106 12.53 19.34 7.25
CA THR A 106 11.47 19.98 8.05
C THR A 106 10.79 21.16 7.34
N THR A 107 11.42 21.77 6.34
CA THR A 107 10.87 22.93 5.61
C THR A 107 10.15 22.54 4.32
N THR A 108 10.60 21.46 3.69
CA THR A 108 10.16 21.00 2.36
C THR A 108 9.11 19.90 2.46
N TYR A 109 8.96 19.27 3.63
CA TYR A 109 8.03 18.16 3.83
C TYR A 109 6.58 18.53 3.47
N GLN A 110 6.04 17.82 2.48
CA GLN A 110 4.68 18.01 1.98
C GLN A 110 3.71 17.03 2.62
N LEU A 111 2.44 17.42 2.67
CA LEU A 111 1.36 16.52 3.02
C LEU A 111 1.14 15.49 1.89
N PRO A 112 0.74 14.25 2.21
CA PRO A 112 0.53 13.22 1.18
C PRO A 112 -0.55 13.58 0.15
N ASP A 113 -1.58 14.30 0.61
CA ASP A 113 -2.71 14.72 -0.20
C ASP A 113 -3.40 15.95 0.43
N PRO A 114 -4.21 16.72 -0.33
CA PRO A 114 -4.75 18.00 0.13
C PRO A 114 -5.86 17.87 1.17
N THR A 115 -6.33 16.64 1.50
CA THR A 115 -7.32 16.45 2.57
C THR A 115 -6.72 16.61 3.96
N TRP A 116 -5.40 16.49 4.07
CA TRP A 116 -4.69 16.71 5.32
C TRP A 116 -4.40 18.18 5.55
N GLN A 117 -4.31 18.53 6.82
CA GLN A 117 -3.90 19.85 7.28
C GLN A 117 -2.97 19.68 8.48
N TRP A 118 -1.92 20.48 8.53
CA TRP A 118 -1.06 20.52 9.70
C TRP A 118 -1.80 21.13 10.90
N VAL A 119 -1.75 20.45 12.04
CA VAL A 119 -2.26 20.99 13.31
C VAL A 119 -1.25 21.96 13.88
N THR A 120 0.05 21.62 13.81
CA THR A 120 1.14 22.49 14.26
C THR A 120 1.79 23.24 13.09
N LYS A 121 2.11 24.52 13.31
CA LYS A 121 2.73 25.38 12.30
C LYS A 121 4.12 24.91 11.88
N GLU A 122 4.86 24.34 12.83
CA GLU A 122 6.24 23.91 12.64
C GLU A 122 6.44 22.48 13.15
N TRP A 123 7.56 21.88 12.73
CA TRP A 123 8.04 20.63 13.29
C TRP A 123 8.55 20.85 14.70
N MET A 124 8.27 19.90 15.58
CA MET A 124 8.74 19.91 16.96
C MET A 124 9.80 18.83 17.14
N VAL A 125 10.80 19.12 17.99
CA VAL A 125 11.78 18.10 18.37
C VAL A 125 11.15 17.21 19.43
N ASP A 126 11.21 15.91 19.22
CA ASP A 126 10.69 14.96 20.17
C ASP A 126 11.69 14.75 21.32
N MET A 127 11.39 15.40 22.45
CA MET A 127 12.19 15.33 23.67
C MET A 127 11.86 14.10 24.52
N SER A 128 11.03 13.19 24.01
CA SER A 128 10.64 11.98 24.72
C SER A 128 11.77 10.95 24.72
N GLY A 129 12.11 10.46 25.91
CA GLY A 129 13.12 9.41 26.10
C GLY A 129 14.50 9.94 26.50
N ASP A 130 15.53 9.12 26.28
CA ASP A 130 16.93 9.48 26.57
C ASP A 130 17.53 10.29 25.40
N VAL A 131 17.43 11.61 25.50
CA VAL A 131 17.92 12.61 24.54
C VAL A 131 18.70 13.72 25.25
N ASP A 132 19.54 14.46 24.53
CA ASP A 132 20.20 15.66 25.06
C ASP A 132 19.26 16.89 25.11
N GLU A 133 19.79 18.03 25.56
CA GLU A 133 19.07 19.31 25.65
C GLU A 133 18.53 19.82 24.31
N ALA A 134 19.11 19.36 23.19
CA ALA A 134 18.72 19.73 21.84
C ALA A 134 18.02 18.57 21.09
N GLY A 135 17.61 17.52 21.81
CA GLY A 135 16.88 16.35 21.31
C GLY A 135 17.70 15.36 20.48
N TRP A 136 19.02 15.38 20.59
CA TRP A 136 19.91 14.40 19.95
C TRP A 136 20.00 13.11 20.74
N GLN A 137 20.04 12.01 19.99
CA GLN A 137 20.46 10.70 20.45
C GLN A 137 21.79 10.35 19.80
N TYR A 138 22.68 9.74 20.57
CA TYR A 138 24.02 9.35 20.15
C TYR A 138 24.19 7.84 20.11
N ALA A 139 25.04 7.37 19.20
CA ALA A 139 25.43 5.97 19.12
C ALA A 139 26.81 5.80 18.47
N LEU A 140 27.34 4.58 18.52
CA LEU A 140 28.59 4.22 17.83
C LEU A 140 28.39 4.14 16.30
N LYS A 141 27.22 3.65 15.88
CA LYS A 141 26.81 3.46 14.48
C LYS A 141 25.28 3.45 14.41
N PHE A 142 24.71 3.72 13.24
CA PHE A 142 23.25 3.79 13.07
C PHE A 142 22.54 2.44 13.27
N HIS A 143 23.20 1.34 12.90
CA HIS A 143 22.60 0.01 12.90
C HIS A 143 23.21 -0.89 13.97
N GLY A 144 22.36 -1.47 14.83
CA GLY A 144 22.77 -2.46 15.84
C GLY A 144 23.60 -1.91 17.00
N ALA A 145 23.54 -0.60 17.25
CA ALA A 145 24.11 0.03 18.45
C ALA A 145 23.00 0.53 19.38
N VAL A 146 23.35 0.73 20.65
CA VAL A 146 22.46 1.29 21.67
C VAL A 146 22.51 2.82 21.61
N TRP A 147 21.35 3.42 21.44
CA TRP A 147 21.16 4.87 21.45
C TRP A 147 21.11 5.41 22.88
N HIS A 148 21.62 6.62 23.09
CA HIS A 148 21.67 7.27 24.40
C HIS A 148 21.68 8.80 24.25
N GLY A 149 21.16 9.53 25.22
CA GLY A 149 21.03 11.00 25.18
C GLY A 149 22.31 11.71 25.62
N ASN A 150 23.01 11.19 26.62
CA ASN A 150 24.24 11.82 27.13
C ASN A 150 25.45 11.49 26.25
N TYR A 151 26.12 12.52 25.71
CA TYR A 151 27.32 12.38 24.90
C TYR A 151 28.45 11.59 25.63
N LYS A 152 28.96 10.54 24.97
CA LYS A 152 30.05 9.71 25.50
C LYS A 152 31.22 9.69 24.52
N HIS A 153 32.37 10.17 25.00
CA HIS A 153 33.62 10.06 24.25
C HIS A 153 33.84 8.61 23.78
N PHE A 154 34.28 8.44 22.53
CA PHE A 154 34.51 7.14 21.86
C PHE A 154 33.28 6.23 21.67
N ARG A 155 32.08 6.66 22.07
CA ARG A 155 30.83 5.90 21.89
C ARG A 155 29.74 6.66 21.13
N SER A 156 29.98 7.92 20.83
CA SER A 156 29.05 8.82 20.13
C SER A 156 29.66 9.27 18.80
N PHE A 157 29.77 8.38 17.81
CA PHE A 157 30.27 8.74 16.46
C PHE A 157 29.17 9.13 15.49
N VAL A 158 27.93 8.74 15.79
CA VAL A 158 26.75 9.15 15.04
C VAL A 158 25.75 9.75 16.01
N ARG A 159 24.91 10.64 15.48
CA ARG A 159 23.76 11.16 16.20
C ARG A 159 22.54 11.22 15.28
N ARG A 160 21.35 11.08 15.87
CA ARG A 160 20.07 11.31 15.21
C ARG A 160 19.19 12.20 16.06
N ARG A 161 18.36 13.03 15.44
CA ARG A 161 17.32 13.81 16.11
C ARG A 161 15.98 13.45 15.50
N ARG A 162 14.99 13.24 16.36
CA ARG A 162 13.63 12.89 15.93
C ARG A 162 12.76 14.14 15.94
N TRP A 163 12.20 14.43 14.79
CA TRP A 163 11.24 15.51 14.57
C TRP A 163 9.85 14.90 14.43
N ILE A 164 8.87 15.53 15.05
CA ILE A 164 7.47 15.13 15.01
C ILE A 164 6.60 16.30 14.57
N ARG A 165 5.56 15.99 13.80
CA ARG A 165 4.56 16.97 13.42
C ARG A 165 3.18 16.32 13.33
N LEU A 166 2.17 17.00 13.86
CA LEU A 166 0.81 16.48 13.89
C LEU A 166 0.03 17.02 12.70
N ARG A 167 -0.60 16.12 11.94
CA ARG A 167 -1.59 16.45 10.92
C ARG A 167 -2.95 15.88 11.27
N ARG A 168 -3.98 16.51 10.74
CA ARG A 168 -5.37 16.06 10.85
C ARG A 168 -6.06 16.05 9.49
N ARG A 169 -7.10 15.23 9.36
CA ARG A 169 -8.05 15.31 8.24
C ARG A 169 -9.46 15.06 8.73
N PHE A 170 -10.42 15.52 7.93
CA PHE A 170 -11.85 15.29 8.17
C PHE A 170 -12.31 14.10 7.33
N VAL A 171 -12.91 13.11 7.97
CA VAL A 171 -13.45 11.92 7.30
C VAL A 171 -14.96 11.89 7.50
N PRO A 172 -15.77 11.76 6.43
CA PRO A 172 -17.21 11.57 6.58
C PRO A 172 -17.52 10.30 7.37
N VAL A 173 -18.43 10.39 8.33
CA VAL A 173 -18.95 9.23 9.05
C VAL A 173 -20.14 8.71 8.23
N GLU A 174 -19.94 7.61 7.52
CA GLU A 174 -21.06 6.87 6.91
C GLU A 174 -21.92 6.31 8.04
N LYS A 175 -23.17 6.75 8.13
CA LYS A 175 -24.14 6.16 9.04
C LYS A 175 -24.49 4.79 8.47
N ASP A 176 -23.98 3.73 9.10
CA ASP A 176 -24.51 2.39 8.90
C ASP A 176 -26.00 2.40 9.27
N GLN A 177 -26.87 2.45 8.26
CA GLN A 177 -28.29 2.16 8.43
C GLN A 177 -28.44 0.64 8.61
N GLN A 178 -28.15 0.17 9.82
CA GLN A 178 -28.69 -1.10 10.29
C GLN A 178 -30.02 -0.80 10.99
N GLU A 179 -31.12 -0.82 10.23
CA GLU A 179 -32.43 -1.19 10.76
C GLU A 179 -33.37 -1.65 9.62
N THR A 180 -33.59 -2.98 9.63
CA THR A 180 -34.81 -3.71 9.26
C THR A 180 -35.36 -3.62 7.84
N HIS A 181 -35.14 -4.72 7.12
CA HIS A 181 -36.19 -5.37 6.32
C HIS A 181 -37.54 -5.30 7.06
N ASP A 182 -38.57 -4.78 6.37
CA ASP A 182 -40.01 -5.05 6.51
C ASP A 182 -40.86 -3.76 6.48
N ASN A 183 -41.03 -3.17 5.29
CA ASN A 183 -42.38 -2.79 4.82
C ASN A 183 -42.39 -2.35 3.34
N GLU A 184 -43.42 -2.84 2.68
CA GLU A 184 -43.80 -2.57 1.30
C GLU A 184 -44.09 -1.10 0.99
N GLN A 185 -43.81 -0.74 -0.26
CA GLN A 185 -44.64 0.12 -1.12
C GLN A 185 -45.19 1.41 -0.48
N GLN A 186 -44.48 2.53 -0.66
CA GLN A 186 -45.17 3.80 -0.94
C GLN A 186 -44.30 4.71 -1.80
N LEU A 187 -44.75 4.87 -3.05
CA LEU A 187 -44.33 5.90 -4.00
C LEU A 187 -44.56 7.28 -3.39
N ILE A 188 -43.54 8.14 -3.41
CA ILE A 188 -43.72 9.59 -3.36
C ILE A 188 -42.95 10.19 -4.54
N ASN A 189 -43.71 10.61 -5.54
CA ASN A 189 -43.26 11.55 -6.56
C ASN A 189 -42.97 12.90 -5.89
N VAL A 190 -41.79 13.48 -6.11
CA VAL A 190 -41.58 14.92 -5.93
C VAL A 190 -40.82 15.44 -7.14
N ASP A 191 -41.45 16.41 -7.78
CA ASP A 191 -41.06 17.11 -9.00
C ASP A 191 -39.62 17.64 -9.02
N ASP A 192 -39.00 17.48 -10.20
CA ASP A 192 -37.88 18.26 -10.70
C ASP A 192 -38.31 19.72 -10.95
N ASN A 193 -37.74 20.70 -10.24
CA ASN A 193 -37.45 22.01 -10.84
C ASN A 193 -36.41 22.84 -10.05
N ASP A 194 -35.40 23.33 -10.79
CA ASP A 194 -34.56 24.53 -10.54
C ASP A 194 -33.47 24.44 -9.44
N SER A 195 -32.19 24.80 -9.62
CA SER A 195 -31.41 25.37 -10.73
C SER A 195 -29.89 25.21 -10.47
N GLY A 196 -29.12 24.97 -11.54
CA GLY A 196 -27.76 25.49 -11.70
C GLY A 196 -26.59 24.57 -11.33
N PHE A 197 -26.08 23.79 -12.29
CA PHE A 197 -24.66 23.62 -12.69
C PHE A 197 -24.55 22.38 -13.62
N PRO A 198 -23.70 22.40 -14.66
CA PRO A 198 -23.89 21.56 -15.84
C PRO A 198 -23.59 20.08 -15.55
N GLN A 199 -24.64 19.25 -15.59
CA GLN A 199 -24.51 17.81 -15.70
C GLN A 199 -23.96 17.47 -17.08
N SER A 200 -22.79 16.84 -17.11
CA SER A 200 -22.33 16.09 -18.28
C SER A 200 -23.32 14.97 -18.58
N SER A 201 -24.10 15.19 -19.63
CA SER A 201 -25.06 14.28 -20.25
C SER A 201 -24.43 12.94 -20.66
N SER A 202 -24.47 11.96 -19.75
CA SER A 202 -24.06 10.58 -20.07
C SER A 202 -24.92 9.49 -19.43
N SER A 203 -25.91 9.85 -18.61
CA SER A 203 -26.80 8.89 -17.94
C SER A 203 -27.82 8.22 -18.86
N SER A 204 -28.17 8.83 -20.00
CA SER A 204 -29.13 8.25 -20.96
C SER A 204 -28.52 7.15 -21.85
N SER A 205 -27.23 7.24 -22.17
CA SER A 205 -26.54 6.24 -23.01
C SER A 205 -26.27 4.93 -22.28
N SER A 206 -25.99 4.99 -20.98
CA SER A 206 -25.66 3.81 -20.16
C SER A 206 -26.83 2.83 -20.02
N LEU A 207 -28.07 3.30 -20.20
CA LEU A 207 -29.26 2.45 -20.15
C LEU A 207 -29.54 1.70 -21.47
N GLN A 208 -28.99 2.13 -22.61
CA GLN A 208 -29.16 1.43 -23.90
C GLN A 208 -28.19 0.26 -24.11
N VAL A 209 -27.03 0.29 -23.44
CA VAL A 209 -26.05 -0.84 -23.42
C VAL A 209 -26.67 -2.11 -22.84
N LEU A 210 -27.71 -1.95 -22.03
CA LEU A 210 -28.34 -3.02 -21.27
C LEU A 210 -29.23 -3.93 -22.12
N ASP A 211 -29.61 -3.51 -23.33
CA ASP A 211 -30.45 -4.31 -24.23
C ASP A 211 -29.67 -4.94 -25.39
N ASN A 212 -28.44 -4.49 -25.69
CA ASN A 212 -27.62 -5.07 -26.77
C ASN A 212 -26.10 -5.03 -26.47
N PRO A 213 -25.47 -6.17 -26.14
CA PRO A 213 -24.04 -6.26 -25.80
C PRO A 213 -23.11 -5.86 -26.96
N GLN A 214 -23.61 -5.82 -28.20
CA GLN A 214 -22.82 -5.46 -29.38
C GLN A 214 -22.34 -4.00 -29.37
N HIS A 215 -23.00 -3.12 -28.60
CA HIS A 215 -22.63 -1.71 -28.48
C HIS A 215 -21.71 -1.41 -27.28
N LEU A 216 -21.40 -2.43 -26.45
CA LEU A 216 -20.61 -2.28 -25.24
C LEU A 216 -19.22 -1.72 -25.53
N LYS A 217 -18.55 -2.23 -26.56
CA LYS A 217 -17.21 -1.78 -26.96
C LYS A 217 -17.18 -0.29 -27.28
N GLU A 218 -18.18 0.22 -28.00
CA GLU A 218 -18.24 1.63 -28.39
C GLU A 218 -18.37 2.55 -27.16
N GLU A 219 -19.12 2.11 -26.15
CA GLU A 219 -19.24 2.83 -24.88
C GLU A 219 -17.96 2.75 -24.04
N LEU A 220 -17.27 1.60 -24.04
CA LEU A 220 -15.95 1.48 -23.40
C LEU A 220 -14.88 2.36 -24.05
N ILE A 221 -14.98 2.60 -25.37
CA ILE A 221 -14.09 3.52 -26.10
C ILE A 221 -14.38 4.99 -25.74
N LYS A 222 -15.64 5.36 -25.48
CA LYS A 222 -16.02 6.72 -25.04
C LYS A 222 -15.52 7.05 -23.63
N CYS A 223 -15.33 6.04 -22.79
CA CYS A 223 -14.80 6.21 -21.44
C CYS A 223 -13.36 6.76 -21.48
N ARG A 224 -13.07 7.74 -20.63
CA ARG A 224 -11.71 8.31 -20.54
C ARG A 224 -10.81 7.50 -19.62
N LEU A 225 -11.40 6.87 -18.60
CA LEU A 225 -10.67 6.21 -17.51
C LEU A 225 -11.14 4.78 -17.31
N ASP A 226 -10.24 3.89 -16.88
CA ASP A 226 -10.58 2.49 -16.59
C ASP A 226 -11.62 2.35 -15.46
N ARG A 227 -11.67 3.29 -14.51
CA ARG A 227 -12.72 3.32 -13.47
C ARG A 227 -14.14 3.48 -14.04
N GLU A 228 -14.27 4.20 -15.16
CA GLU A 228 -15.56 4.39 -15.86
C GLU A 228 -15.92 3.11 -16.60
N ARG A 229 -14.95 2.51 -17.29
CA ARG A 229 -15.10 1.20 -17.96
C ARG A 229 -15.54 0.11 -16.98
N LEU A 230 -14.87 0.02 -15.83
CA LEU A 230 -15.19 -0.94 -14.78
C LEU A 230 -16.60 -0.73 -14.21
N ARG A 231 -17.08 0.52 -14.12
CA ARG A 231 -18.44 0.81 -13.65
C ARG A 231 -19.49 0.24 -14.63
N ILE A 232 -19.29 0.43 -15.93
CA ILE A 232 -20.18 -0.11 -16.97
C ILE A 232 -20.14 -1.64 -16.97
N LEU A 233 -18.94 -2.23 -16.98
CA LEU A 233 -18.76 -3.68 -16.96
C LEU A 233 -19.38 -4.32 -15.70
N GLY A 234 -19.20 -3.72 -14.53
CA GLY A 234 -19.80 -4.18 -13.29
C GLY A 234 -21.33 -4.16 -13.31
N GLN A 235 -21.93 -3.14 -13.92
CA GLN A 235 -23.39 -3.09 -14.13
C GLN A 235 -23.88 -4.23 -15.02
N VAL A 236 -23.17 -4.51 -16.12
CA VAL A 236 -23.53 -5.61 -17.03
C VAL A 236 -23.38 -6.98 -16.34
N VAL A 237 -22.30 -7.19 -15.59
CA VAL A 237 -22.08 -8.43 -14.83
C VAL A 237 -23.15 -8.63 -13.76
N SER A 238 -23.54 -7.57 -13.03
CA SER A 238 -24.52 -7.66 -11.93
C SER A 238 -25.92 -8.09 -12.37
N LYS A 239 -26.29 -7.87 -13.64
CA LYS A 239 -27.59 -8.29 -14.18
C LYS A 239 -27.66 -9.78 -14.53
N GLY A 240 -26.54 -10.49 -14.48
CA GLY A 240 -26.46 -11.95 -14.61
C GLY A 240 -26.71 -12.53 -16.01
N SER A 241 -27.47 -11.87 -16.88
CA SER A 241 -27.84 -12.41 -18.20
C SER A 241 -26.74 -12.34 -19.28
N ALA A 242 -25.68 -11.53 -19.06
CA ALA A 242 -24.68 -11.23 -20.07
C ALA A 242 -23.26 -11.77 -19.78
N SER A 243 -23.08 -12.58 -18.73
CA SER A 243 -21.75 -13.11 -18.36
C SER A 243 -21.10 -13.93 -19.48
N ASP A 244 -21.86 -14.80 -20.15
CA ASP A 244 -21.35 -15.63 -21.23
C ASP A 244 -20.97 -14.83 -22.48
N GLN A 245 -21.72 -13.76 -22.78
CA GLN A 245 -21.42 -12.86 -23.89
C GLN A 245 -20.16 -12.03 -23.61
N LEU A 246 -19.99 -11.56 -22.37
CA LEU A 246 -18.76 -10.89 -21.93
C LEU A 246 -17.55 -11.81 -22.02
N MET A 247 -17.71 -13.09 -21.68
CA MET A 247 -16.64 -14.10 -21.81
C MET A 247 -16.20 -14.30 -23.26
N GLN A 248 -17.14 -14.33 -24.22
CA GLN A 248 -16.80 -14.42 -25.64
C GLN A 248 -15.96 -13.23 -26.14
N GLN A 249 -16.18 -12.04 -25.58
CA GLN A 249 -15.46 -10.81 -25.95
C GLN A 249 -14.36 -10.42 -24.96
N VAL A 250 -13.99 -11.30 -24.03
CA VAL A 250 -13.14 -10.97 -22.89
C VAL A 250 -11.78 -10.40 -23.31
N GLN A 251 -11.16 -10.97 -24.34
CA GLN A 251 -9.84 -10.52 -24.83
C GLN A 251 -9.88 -9.09 -25.39
N GLU A 252 -10.97 -8.76 -26.08
CA GLU A 252 -11.18 -7.43 -26.65
C GLU A 252 -11.46 -6.40 -25.56
N ILE A 253 -12.30 -6.76 -24.58
CA ILE A 253 -12.61 -5.91 -23.41
C ILE A 253 -11.33 -5.65 -22.60
N LEU A 254 -10.54 -6.69 -22.31
CA LEU A 254 -9.27 -6.56 -21.61
C LEU A 254 -8.28 -5.66 -22.37
N GLY A 255 -8.35 -5.64 -23.71
CA GLY A 255 -7.56 -4.73 -24.54
C GLY A 255 -7.92 -3.24 -24.38
N THR A 256 -9.14 -2.93 -23.92
CA THR A 256 -9.57 -1.54 -23.66
C THR A 256 -9.08 -0.99 -22.30
N LEU A 257 -8.67 -1.88 -21.39
CA LEU A 257 -8.20 -1.55 -20.06
C LEU A 257 -6.69 -1.29 -20.09
N GLN A 258 -6.30 -0.08 -19.67
CA GLN A 258 -4.91 0.37 -19.68
C GLN A 258 -4.10 -0.24 -18.53
N TYR A 259 -4.73 -0.43 -17.36
CA TYR A 259 -4.05 -0.91 -16.15
C TYR A 259 -4.30 -2.40 -15.90
N GLU A 260 -3.23 -3.12 -15.51
CA GLU A 260 -3.32 -4.54 -15.14
C GLU A 260 -4.21 -4.77 -13.91
N SER A 261 -4.23 -3.83 -12.96
CA SER A 261 -5.13 -3.87 -11.81
C SER A 261 -6.61 -3.83 -12.24
N SER A 262 -6.93 -3.06 -13.28
CA SER A 262 -8.29 -2.99 -13.83
C SER A 262 -8.69 -4.27 -14.55
N LYS A 263 -7.78 -4.87 -15.32
CA LYS A 263 -7.98 -6.18 -15.94
C LYS A 263 -8.28 -7.26 -14.89
N ARG A 264 -7.47 -7.29 -13.84
CA ARG A 264 -7.66 -8.20 -12.70
C ARG A 264 -9.04 -8.00 -12.04
N GLN A 265 -9.39 -6.76 -11.70
CA GLN A 265 -10.69 -6.47 -11.06
C GLN A 265 -11.89 -6.89 -11.92
N PHE A 266 -11.80 -6.68 -13.24
CA PHE A 266 -12.84 -7.12 -14.15
C PHE A 266 -12.97 -8.65 -14.19
N LEU A 267 -11.85 -9.38 -14.30
CA LEU A 267 -11.87 -10.84 -14.29
C LEU A 267 -12.36 -11.42 -12.95
N GLU A 268 -11.95 -10.83 -11.82
CA GLU A 268 -12.45 -11.19 -10.50
C GLU A 268 -13.98 -11.03 -10.42
N GLN A 269 -14.53 -9.91 -10.90
CA GLN A 269 -15.98 -9.68 -10.93
C GLN A 269 -16.70 -10.64 -11.87
N LEU A 270 -16.13 -10.91 -13.04
CA LEU A 270 -16.73 -11.77 -14.06
C LEU A 270 -16.75 -13.25 -13.63
N PHE A 271 -15.75 -13.70 -12.89
CA PHE A 271 -15.66 -15.07 -12.42
C PHE A 271 -16.42 -15.29 -11.11
N LYS A 272 -16.64 -14.26 -10.30
CA LYS A 272 -17.38 -14.37 -9.01
C LYS A 272 -18.77 -15.01 -9.14
N THR A 273 -19.38 -14.94 -10.33
CA THR A 273 -20.69 -15.54 -10.61
C THR A 273 -20.63 -17.02 -11.03
N ARG A 274 -19.42 -17.61 -11.15
CA ARG A 274 -19.21 -18.99 -11.62
C ARG A 274 -18.81 -19.91 -10.47
N SER A 275 -19.13 -21.20 -10.58
CA SER A 275 -18.75 -22.22 -9.59
C SER A 275 -17.40 -22.88 -9.90
N GLU A 276 -17.01 -22.97 -11.17
CA GLU A 276 -15.75 -23.59 -11.61
C GLU A 276 -15.15 -22.82 -12.79
N LEU A 277 -13.81 -22.80 -12.90
CA LEU A 277 -13.11 -22.22 -14.05
C LEU A 277 -12.94 -23.23 -15.19
N GLY A 278 -13.58 -22.95 -16.31
CA GLY A 278 -13.39 -23.65 -17.58
C GLY A 278 -12.08 -23.30 -18.29
N LEU A 279 -11.97 -23.79 -19.52
CA LEU A 279 -10.79 -23.57 -20.38
C LEU A 279 -10.72 -22.12 -20.87
N GLU A 280 -11.86 -21.48 -21.12
CA GLU A 280 -11.94 -20.10 -21.61
C GLU A 280 -11.54 -19.09 -20.53
N GLU A 281 -11.97 -19.32 -19.28
CA GLU A 281 -11.58 -18.53 -18.12
C GLU A 281 -10.07 -18.62 -17.87
N LYS A 282 -9.49 -19.82 -17.98
CA LYS A 282 -8.04 -20.03 -17.89
C LYS A 282 -7.28 -19.32 -19.02
N HIS A 283 -7.84 -19.29 -20.22
CA HIS A 283 -7.25 -18.55 -21.34
C HIS A 283 -7.34 -17.02 -21.11
N ALA A 284 -8.44 -16.51 -20.55
CA ALA A 284 -8.57 -15.10 -20.17
C ALA A 284 -7.53 -14.68 -19.11
N LEU A 285 -7.22 -15.57 -18.16
CA LEU A 285 -6.19 -15.33 -17.14
C LEU A 285 -4.78 -15.19 -17.71
N GLN A 286 -4.48 -15.76 -18.88
CA GLN A 286 -3.17 -15.61 -19.55
C GLN A 286 -2.92 -14.19 -20.04
N SER A 287 -3.97 -13.36 -20.13
CA SER A 287 -3.86 -11.95 -20.53
C SER A 287 -3.37 -11.03 -19.42
N LEU A 288 -3.29 -11.54 -18.18
CA LEU A 288 -2.67 -10.84 -17.05
C LEU A 288 -1.15 -10.95 -17.13
N ARG A 289 -0.45 -9.83 -16.97
CA ARG A 289 1.03 -9.83 -17.03
C ARG A 289 1.69 -10.50 -15.84
N PHE A 290 1.07 -10.42 -14.67
CA PHE A 290 1.69 -10.86 -13.42
C PHE A 290 1.13 -12.21 -12.97
N TYR A 291 2.03 -13.19 -12.84
CA TYR A 291 1.69 -14.52 -12.34
C TYR A 291 0.98 -14.48 -10.97
N THR A 292 1.34 -13.50 -10.12
CA THR A 292 0.70 -13.31 -8.80
C THR A 292 -0.78 -12.95 -8.90
N ASP A 293 -1.20 -12.22 -9.94
CA ASP A 293 -2.60 -11.86 -10.14
C ASP A 293 -3.41 -13.05 -10.64
N THR A 294 -2.84 -13.84 -11.55
CA THR A 294 -3.42 -15.13 -11.97
C THR A 294 -3.59 -16.07 -10.78
N GLN A 295 -2.57 -16.21 -9.93
CA GLN A 295 -2.62 -17.09 -8.76
C GLN A 295 -3.66 -16.61 -7.74
N ALA A 296 -3.75 -15.29 -7.50
CA ALA A 296 -4.74 -14.75 -6.57
C ALA A 296 -6.19 -15.02 -7.00
N ILE A 297 -6.47 -15.01 -8.31
CA ILE A 297 -7.81 -15.35 -8.82
C ILE A 297 -8.06 -16.86 -8.71
N LEU A 298 -7.05 -17.70 -9.02
CA LEU A 298 -7.18 -19.15 -8.91
C LEU A 298 -7.37 -19.62 -7.47
N ASP A 299 -6.70 -19.00 -6.50
CA ASP A 299 -6.83 -19.32 -5.07
C ASP A 299 -8.23 -18.98 -4.50
N ALA A 300 -9.04 -18.21 -5.24
CA ALA A 300 -10.40 -17.84 -4.84
C ALA A 300 -11.47 -18.87 -5.25
N PHE A 301 -11.09 -19.95 -5.96
CA PHE A 301 -11.94 -21.06 -6.42
C PHE A 301 -11.42 -22.39 -5.87
#